data_AF-A0A2P4TEX1-F1
#
_entry.id   AF-A0A2P4TEX1-F1
#
_cell.length_a   1.000
_cell.length_b   1.000
_cell.length_c   1.000
_cell.angle_alpha   90.00
_cell.angle_beta   90.00
_cell.angle_gamma   90.00
#
_symmetry.space_group_name_H-M   'P 1'
#
loop_
_entity.id
_entity.type
_entity.pdbx_description
1 polymer ?
#
loop_
_entity_poly.entity_id
_entity_poly.type
_entity_poly.pdbx_seq_one_letter_code
_entity_poly.pdbx_strand_id
1 'polypeptide(L)'
;MIDPTLLHYSFAFCASHVHGNRPDGIGTVTVDEKERFEEIKERLRVLLENQITHFRYCFPFGRPEGALKATLSLLERVLMKDIVTPVPQEEVKTVIRKCLEQAALVNYTRLSEYAKIE
;
A
#
# COMPACT_ATOMS: atom_id res chain seq x y z
N MET A 1 -3.56 0.05 15.84
CA MET A 1 -3.18 -0.40 14.48
C MET A 1 -4.48 -0.73 13.76
N ILE A 2 -4.75 -0.15 12.59
CA ILE A 2 -5.96 -0.43 11.81
C ILE A 2 -5.80 -1.81 11.16
N ASP A 3 -6.85 -2.63 11.15
CA ASP A 3 -6.83 -3.94 10.50
C ASP A 3 -6.57 -3.79 8.98
N PRO A 4 -5.50 -4.38 8.43
CA PRO A 4 -5.21 -4.34 6.99
C PRO A 4 -6.36 -4.88 6.12
N THR A 5 -7.11 -5.85 6.63
CA THR A 5 -8.28 -6.44 5.96
C THR A 5 -9.41 -5.44 5.83
N LEU A 6 -9.68 -4.68 6.91
CA LEU A 6 -10.70 -3.63 6.89
C LEU A 6 -10.33 -2.53 5.88
N LEU A 7 -9.06 -2.09 5.91
CA LEU A 7 -8.52 -1.10 4.98
C LEU A 7 -8.68 -1.56 3.53
N HIS A 8 -8.43 -2.85 3.29
CA HIS A 8 -8.55 -3.46 1.97
C HIS A 8 -10.00 -3.51 1.47
N TYR A 9 -10.96 -3.87 2.32
CA TYR A 9 -12.38 -3.82 1.96
C TYR A 9 -12.86 -2.39 1.69
N SER A 10 -12.48 -1.42 2.55
CA SER A 10 -12.82 -0.02 2.35
C SER A 10 -12.26 0.54 1.04
N PHE A 11 -10.99 0.25 0.75
CA PHE A 11 -10.35 0.68 -0.50
C PHE A 11 -11.04 0.06 -1.72
N ALA A 12 -11.30 -1.26 -1.70
CA ALA A 12 -11.96 -1.94 -2.81
C ALA A 12 -13.37 -1.41 -3.08
N PHE A 13 -14.14 -1.07 -2.04
CA PHE A 13 -15.46 -0.48 -2.18
C PHE A 13 -15.38 0.90 -2.86
N CYS A 14 -14.51 1.78 -2.38
CA CYS A 14 -14.32 3.11 -2.96
C CYS A 14 -13.78 3.04 -4.39
N ALA A 15 -12.82 2.16 -4.67
CA ALA A 15 -12.26 1.96 -6.00
C ALA A 15 -13.32 1.44 -6.99
N SER A 16 -14.20 0.54 -6.55
CA SER A 16 -15.32 0.05 -7.37
C SER A 16 -16.33 1.16 -7.68
N HIS A 17 -16.61 2.03 -6.71
CA HIS A 17 -17.47 3.19 -6.92
C HIS A 17 -16.88 4.17 -7.94
N VAL A 18 -15.61 4.55 -7.77
CA VAL A 18 -14.92 5.55 -8.60
C VAL A 18 -14.59 5.05 -10.00
N HIS A 19 -14.09 3.82 -10.12
CA HIS A 19 -13.68 3.25 -11.41
C HIS A 19 -14.82 2.54 -12.15
N GLY A 20 -15.87 2.10 -11.45
CA GLY A 20 -17.16 1.68 -12.01
C GLY A 20 -17.10 0.65 -13.15
N ASN A 21 -17.43 -0.62 -12.85
CA ASN A 21 -17.87 -1.61 -13.85
C ASN A 21 -19.40 -1.83 -13.72
N ARG A 22 -20.20 -0.76 -13.88
CA ARG A 22 -21.66 -0.94 -13.95
C ARG A 22 -22.04 -1.37 -15.37
N PRO A 23 -22.80 -2.46 -15.55
CA PRO A 23 -23.25 -2.91 -16.87
C PRO A 23 -24.07 -1.84 -17.61
N ASP A 24 -24.65 -0.89 -16.86
CA ASP A 24 -25.53 0.16 -17.38
C ASP A 24 -24.77 1.40 -17.89
N GLY A 25 -23.45 1.49 -17.67
CA GLY A 25 -22.59 2.58 -18.17
C GLY A 25 -22.78 3.96 -17.50
N ILE A 26 -23.71 4.12 -16.56
CA ILE A 26 -23.97 5.40 -15.89
C ILE A 26 -23.03 5.56 -14.69
N GLY A 27 -21.97 6.34 -14.90
CA GLY A 27 -21.13 6.89 -13.83
C GLY A 27 -21.87 8.02 -13.11
N THR A 28 -22.08 7.89 -11.80
CA THR A 28 -22.65 8.96 -10.95
C THR A 28 -21.57 9.76 -10.22
N VAL A 29 -20.31 9.40 -10.43
CA VAL A 29 -19.16 9.96 -9.74
C VAL A 29 -18.76 11.28 -10.39
N THR A 30 -18.65 12.31 -9.57
CA THR A 30 -18.20 13.64 -9.97
C THR A 30 -16.68 13.70 -10.15
N VAL A 31 -16.20 14.73 -10.83
CA VAL A 31 -14.76 14.99 -10.99
C VAL A 31 -14.11 15.18 -9.61
N ASP A 32 -14.73 15.98 -8.74
CA ASP A 32 -14.25 16.25 -7.39
C ASP A 32 -14.10 14.97 -6.54
N GLU A 33 -15.06 14.04 -6.63
CA GLU A 33 -14.97 12.74 -5.94
C GLU A 33 -13.82 11.89 -6.47
N LYS A 34 -13.59 11.92 -7.78
CA LYS A 34 -12.48 11.20 -8.41
C LYS A 34 -11.13 11.77 -8.00
N GLU A 35 -10.97 13.10 -8.02
CA GLU A 35 -9.75 13.77 -7.58
C GLU A 35 -9.46 13.48 -6.10
N ARG A 36 -10.49 13.59 -5.25
CA ARG A 36 -10.37 13.27 -3.83
C ARG A 36 -10.00 11.81 -3.58
N PHE A 37 -10.52 10.89 -4.39
CA PHE A 37 -10.13 9.49 -4.32
C PHE A 37 -8.67 9.26 -4.68
N GLU A 38 -8.17 9.88 -5.76
CA GLU A 38 -6.76 9.78 -6.16
C GLU A 38 -5.82 10.36 -5.10
N GLU A 39 -6.17 11.47 -4.45
CA GLU A 39 -5.40 12.00 -3.32
C GLU A 39 -5.35 11.02 -2.14
N ILE A 40 -6.49 10.41 -1.78
CA ILE A 40 -6.56 9.43 -0.69
C ILE A 40 -5.77 8.16 -1.06
N LYS A 41 -5.86 7.72 -2.32
CA LYS A 41 -5.13 6.57 -2.87
C LYS A 41 -3.63 6.79 -2.78
N GLU A 42 -3.13 7.96 -3.14
CA GLU A 42 -1.70 8.27 -3.03
C GLU A 42 -1.24 8.33 -1.56
N ARG A 43 -2.04 8.94 -0.67
CA ARG A 43 -1.75 8.92 0.77
C ARG A 43 -1.71 7.50 1.34
N LEU A 44 -2.61 6.63 0.88
CA LEU A 44 -2.63 5.22 1.26
C LEU A 44 -1.38 4.50 0.74
N ARG A 45 -0.97 4.75 -0.51
CA ARG A 45 0.25 4.19 -1.09
C ARG A 45 1.48 4.53 -0.23
N VAL A 46 1.67 5.81 0.11
CA VAL A 46 2.78 6.26 0.95
C VAL A 46 2.75 5.60 2.33
N LEU A 47 1.57 5.44 2.92
CA LEU A 47 1.42 4.74 4.21
C LEU A 47 1.86 3.27 4.12
N LEU A 48 1.45 2.56 3.07
CA LEU A 48 1.81 1.16 2.86
C LEU A 48 3.31 0.99 2.61
N GLU A 49 3.90 1.85 1.78
CA GLU A 49 5.36 1.88 1.55
C GLU A 49 6.10 2.10 2.87
N ASN A 50 5.66 3.04 3.69
CA ASN A 50 6.26 3.30 5.00
C ASN A 50 6.17 2.09 5.95
N GLN A 51 5.03 1.36 5.95
CA GLN A 51 4.86 0.13 6.75
C GLN A 51 5.80 -0.98 6.27
N ILE A 52 6.00 -1.12 4.95
CA ILE A 52 6.94 -2.08 4.36
C ILE A 52 8.37 -1.70 4.70
N THR A 53 8.75 -0.43 4.58
CA THR A 53 10.09 0.06 4.96
C THR A 53 10.40 -0.21 6.44
N HIS A 54 9.38 -0.07 7.31
CA HIS A 54 9.51 -0.31 8.75
C HIS A 54 9.01 -1.69 9.19
N PHE A 55 9.11 -2.71 8.33
CA PHE A 55 8.49 -4.02 8.58
C PHE A 55 8.89 -4.66 9.92
N ARG A 56 10.11 -4.42 10.43
CA ARG A 56 10.54 -4.94 11.75
C ARG A 56 9.70 -4.44 12.92
N TYR A 57 9.17 -3.22 12.80
CA TYR A 57 8.36 -2.56 13.82
C TYR A 57 6.86 -2.68 13.53
N CYS A 58 6.47 -2.62 12.25
CA CYS A 58 5.07 -2.75 11.84
C CYS A 58 4.57 -4.20 11.83
N PHE A 59 5.48 -5.16 11.62
CA PHE A 59 5.18 -6.60 11.57
C PHE A 59 6.21 -7.40 12.40
N PRO A 60 6.32 -7.15 13.71
CA PRO A 60 7.34 -7.79 14.54
C PRO A 60 7.15 -9.30 14.54
N PHE A 61 8.20 -10.04 14.17
CA PHE A 61 8.19 -11.50 14.06
C PHE A 61 7.04 -12.05 13.20
N GLY A 62 6.63 -11.29 12.18
CA GLY A 62 5.52 -11.68 11.30
C GLY A 62 4.15 -11.62 11.96
N ARG A 63 4.02 -10.94 13.11
CA ARG A 63 2.75 -10.75 13.82
C ARG A 63 2.16 -9.36 13.54
N PRO A 64 0.83 -9.25 13.43
CA PRO A 64 -0.13 -10.35 13.37
C PRO A 64 0.05 -11.19 12.11
N GLU A 65 -0.27 -12.48 12.20
CA GLU A 65 -0.05 -13.43 11.11
C GLU A 65 -0.76 -12.96 9.84
N GLY A 66 -0.07 -13.00 8.70
CA GLY A 66 -0.62 -12.57 7.42
C GLY A 66 -0.73 -11.06 7.21
N ALA A 67 -0.43 -10.21 8.20
CA ALA A 67 -0.59 -8.76 8.07
C ALA A 67 0.37 -8.15 7.03
N LEU A 68 1.62 -8.62 6.98
CA LEU A 68 2.57 -8.19 5.95
C LEU A 68 2.09 -8.61 4.55
N LYS A 69 1.59 -9.84 4.42
CA LYS A 69 1.03 -10.34 3.16
C LYS A 69 -0.17 -9.50 2.72
N ALA A 70 -1.10 -9.20 3.64
CA ALA A 70 -2.26 -8.35 3.37
C ALA A 70 -1.85 -6.93 2.97
N THR A 71 -0.80 -6.38 3.58
CA THR A 71 -0.24 -5.06 3.25
C THR A 71 0.32 -5.04 1.83
N LEU A 72 1.07 -6.08 1.43
CA LEU A 72 1.58 -6.22 0.07
C LEU A 72 0.46 -6.40 -0.95
N SER A 73 -0.53 -7.25 -0.66
CA SER A 73 -1.70 -7.43 -1.52
C SER A 73 -2.52 -6.15 -1.69
N LEU A 74 -2.62 -5.32 -0.64
CA LEU A 74 -3.28 -4.03 -0.74
C LEU A 74 -2.46 -3.04 -1.56
N LEU A 75 -1.12 -3.01 -1.40
CA LEU A 75 -0.25 -2.17 -2.20
C LEU A 75 -0.40 -2.47 -3.70
N GLU A 76 -0.43 -3.76 -4.07
CA GLU A 76 -0.68 -4.18 -5.46
C GLU A 76 -1.98 -3.58 -6.02
N ARG A 77 -3.06 -3.60 -5.23
CA ARG A 77 -4.35 -3.02 -5.64
C ARG A 77 -4.34 -1.51 -5.71
N VAL A 78 -3.63 -0.85 -4.80
CA VAL A 78 -3.49 0.61 -4.80
C VAL A 78 -2.71 1.09 -6.02
N LEU A 79 -1.76 0.28 -6.51
CA LEU A 79 -1.01 0.58 -7.74
C LEU A 79 -1.82 0.35 -9.02
N MET A 80 -2.97 -0.34 -8.96
CA MET A 80 -3.81 -0.56 -10.14
C MET A 80 -4.36 0.78 -10.68
N LYS A 81 -4.35 0.92 -12.01
CA LYS A 81 -4.88 2.10 -12.71
C LYS A 81 -6.41 2.11 -12.73
N ASP A 82 -7.02 0.94 -12.71
CA ASP A 82 -8.45 0.72 -12.65
C ASP A 82 -8.72 -0.62 -11.92
N ILE A 83 -9.98 -1.07 -11.85
CA ILE A 83 -10.37 -2.29 -11.12
C ILE A 83 -10.13 -3.60 -11.87
N VAL A 84 -9.78 -3.56 -13.17
CA VAL A 84 -9.68 -4.75 -14.04
C VAL A 84 -8.28 -4.97 -14.62
N THR A 85 -7.47 -3.92 -14.70
CA THR A 85 -6.12 -3.95 -15.26
C THR A 85 -5.13 -4.26 -14.15
N PRO A 86 -4.58 -5.49 -14.10
CA PRO A 86 -3.56 -5.82 -13.12
C PRO A 86 -2.29 -4.99 -13.37
N VAL A 87 -1.62 -4.61 -12.29
CA VAL A 87 -0.32 -3.93 -12.36
C VAL A 87 0.73 -4.90 -12.88
N PRO A 88 1.64 -4.48 -13.78
CA PRO A 88 2.77 -5.29 -14.16
C PRO A 88 3.61 -5.68 -12.93
N GLN A 89 3.99 -6.95 -12.83
CA GLN A 89 4.75 -7.44 -11.67
C GLN A 89 6.06 -6.68 -11.44
N GLU A 90 6.69 -6.18 -12.51
CA GLU A 90 7.92 -5.39 -12.41
C GLU A 90 7.71 -4.03 -11.73
N GLU A 91 6.56 -3.39 -11.88
CA GLU A 91 6.25 -2.15 -11.17
C GLU A 91 6.15 -2.40 -9.67
N VAL A 92 5.43 -3.45 -9.28
CA VAL A 92 5.29 -3.86 -7.87
C VAL A 92 6.65 -4.21 -7.28
N LYS A 93 7.46 -5.02 -7.98
CA LYS A 93 8.83 -5.38 -7.56
C LYS A 93 9.71 -4.15 -7.40
N THR A 94 9.58 -3.16 -8.28
CA THR A 94 10.36 -1.93 -8.22
C THR A 94 10.03 -1.13 -6.96
N VAL A 95 8.75 -1.00 -6.61
CA VAL A 95 8.34 -0.35 -5.36
C VAL A 95 8.85 -1.11 -4.15
N ILE A 96 8.64 -2.43 -4.10
CA ILE A 96 9.11 -3.26 -2.98
C ILE A 96 10.62 -3.16 -2.81
N ARG A 97 11.39 -3.20 -3.92
CA ARG A 97 12.85 -3.06 -3.89
C ARG A 97 13.27 -1.75 -3.22
N LYS A 98 12.67 -0.63 -3.63
CA LYS A 98 12.96 0.67 -3.02
C LYS A 98 12.64 0.69 -1.52
N CYS A 99 11.50 0.12 -1.11
CA CYS A 99 11.15 0.01 0.32
C CYS A 99 12.17 -0.83 1.09
N LEU A 100 12.65 -1.94 0.52
CA LEU A 100 13.63 -2.82 1.16
C LEU A 100 15.03 -2.18 1.24
N GLU A 101 15.46 -1.44 0.21
CA GLU A 101 16.70 -0.67 0.23
C GLU A 101 16.67 0.40 1.32
N GLN A 102 15.57 1.15 1.42
CA GLN A 102 15.35 2.11 2.50
C GLN A 102 15.28 1.43 3.87
N ALA A 103 14.61 0.27 3.96
CA ALA A 103 14.54 -0.51 5.20
C ALA A 103 15.94 -0.93 5.65
N ALA A 104 16.79 -1.39 4.74
CA ALA A 104 18.17 -1.73 5.05
C ALA A 104 18.90 -0.52 5.63
N LEU A 105 18.85 0.63 4.95
CA LEU A 105 19.47 1.86 5.44
C LEU A 105 19.02 2.22 6.85
N VAL A 106 17.69 2.35 7.08
CA VAL A 106 17.13 2.72 8.39
C VAL A 106 17.52 1.72 9.48
N ASN A 107 17.45 0.42 9.17
CA ASN A 107 17.75 -0.61 10.16
C ASN A 107 19.23 -0.64 10.51
N TYR A 108 20.13 -0.54 9.53
CA TYR A 108 21.56 -0.58 9.77
C TYR A 108 22.07 0.71 10.43
N THR A 109 21.55 1.88 10.06
CA THR A 109 21.87 3.14 10.75
C THR A 109 21.46 3.10 12.22
N ARG A 110 20.25 2.61 12.54
CA ARG A 110 19.84 2.44 13.94
C ARG A 110 20.71 1.42 14.68
N LEU A 111 21.04 0.30 14.04
CA LEU A 111 21.90 -0.72 14.63
C LEU A 111 23.31 -0.19 14.93
N SER A 112 23.91 0.60 14.03
CA SER A 112 25.21 1.22 14.28
C SER A 112 25.17 2.20 15.44
N GLU A 113 24.10 3.01 15.55
CA GLU A 113 23.89 3.92 16.69
C GLU A 113 23.81 3.16 18.02
N TYR A 114 23.03 2.06 18.08
CA TYR A 114 22.92 1.24 19.31
C TYR A 114 24.21 0.51 19.67
N ALA A 115 24.96 0.06 18.66
CA ALA A 115 26.17 -0.70 18.88
C ALA A 115 27.37 0.16 19.32
N LYS A 116 27.25 1.51 19.33
CA LYS A 116 28.35 2.46 19.54
C LYS A 116 29.59 2.12 18.68
N ILE A 117 29.35 1.58 17.48
CA ILE A 117 30.43 1.33 16.53
C ILE A 117 30.72 2.69 15.88
N GLU A 118 31.70 3.40 16.43
CA GLU A 118 32.43 4.45 15.70
C GLU A 118 33.14 3.85 14.48
#